data_AF-A0A649UZ86-F1
#
_entry.id   AF-A0A649UZ86-F1
#
_cell.length_a   1.000
_cell.length_b   1.000
_cell.length_c   1.000
_cell.angle_alpha   90.00
_cell.angle_beta   90.00
_cell.angle_gamma   90.00
#
_symmetry.space_group_name_H-M   'P 1'
#
loop_
_entity.id
_entity.type
_entity.pdbx_description
1 polymer ?
#
loop_
_entity_poly.entity_id
_entity_poly.type
_entity_poly.pdbx_seq_one_letter_code
_entity_poly.pdbx_strand_id
1 'polypeptide(L)'
;DIATHNSVIATGCRPLYPDIPGAKEYGITSDDFFSLKKPPGNTLIVGGSYIALECAGVLSQLGYPVTLMVRSRILRSLDSVFSSIIESDLICRGINFIYGNTPSKLEKCKDNNEIEVYYNDKISRYDTVLFGIGRKPNLLSLNLPK
;
A
#
# COMPACT_ATOMS: atom_id res chain seq x y z
N ASP A 1 -24.93 -23.47 22.40
CA ASP A 1 -23.95 -24.10 21.49
C ASP A 1 -24.59 -24.41 20.15
N ILE A 2 -23.90 -24.10 19.05
CA ILE A 2 -24.35 -24.42 17.68
C ILE A 2 -23.56 -25.65 17.23
N ALA A 3 -24.26 -26.75 16.93
CA ALA A 3 -23.66 -27.98 16.40
C ALA A 3 -24.09 -28.18 14.94
N THR A 4 -23.15 -28.55 14.07
CA THR A 4 -23.39 -28.72 12.63
C THR A 4 -22.51 -29.86 12.09
N HIS A 5 -23.02 -30.59 11.09
CA HIS A 5 -22.27 -31.64 10.40
C HIS A 5 -21.16 -31.10 9.50
N ASN A 6 -21.36 -29.92 8.88
CA ASN A 6 -20.42 -29.33 7.93
C ASN A 6 -20.25 -27.84 8.22
N SER A 7 -19.01 -27.38 8.30
CA SER A 7 -18.67 -25.97 8.52
C SER A 7 -17.73 -25.47 7.41
N VAL A 8 -17.94 -24.23 6.97
CA VAL A 8 -17.07 -23.57 5.98
C VAL A 8 -16.37 -22.38 6.65
N ILE A 9 -15.04 -22.33 6.53
CA ILE A 9 -14.24 -21.21 7.02
C ILE A 9 -14.01 -20.23 5.87
N ALA A 10 -14.61 -19.05 5.96
CA ALA A 10 -14.53 -18.00 4.93
C ALA A 10 -14.19 -16.63 5.55
N THR A 11 -13.20 -16.56 6.46
CA THR A 11 -12.86 -15.34 7.22
C THR A 11 -12.04 -14.30 6.43
N GLY A 12 -11.59 -14.63 5.22
CA GLY A 12 -10.86 -13.72 4.34
C GLY A 12 -9.51 -13.23 4.90
N CYS A 13 -9.07 -12.05 4.44
CA CYS A 13 -7.78 -11.46 4.76
C CYS A 13 -7.88 -9.95 5.06
N ARG A 14 -6.91 -9.41 5.80
CA ARG A 14 -6.74 -7.97 6.07
C ARG A 14 -5.40 -7.43 5.53
N PRO A 15 -5.30 -6.12 5.19
CA PRO A 15 -4.04 -5.52 4.75
C PRO A 15 -2.92 -5.67 5.79
N LEU A 16 -1.69 -5.73 5.31
CA LEU A 16 -0.50 -5.75 6.13
C LEU A 16 0.08 -4.33 6.26
N TYR A 17 0.48 -3.97 7.48
CA TYR A 17 1.34 -2.81 7.74
C TYR A 17 2.79 -3.26 7.90
N PRO A 18 3.78 -2.50 7.41
CA PRO A 18 5.18 -2.77 7.72
C PRO A 18 5.44 -2.55 9.21
N ASP A 19 6.40 -3.30 9.75
CA ASP A 19 6.82 -3.17 11.15
C ASP A 19 7.85 -2.03 11.29
N ILE A 20 7.37 -0.80 11.13
CA ILE A 20 8.16 0.42 11.25
C ILE A 20 7.40 1.46 12.09
N PRO A 21 8.11 2.36 12.80
CA PRO A 21 7.46 3.41 13.57
C PRO A 21 6.58 4.30 12.69
N GLY A 22 5.40 4.64 13.20
CA GLY A 22 4.43 5.52 12.52
C GLY A 22 3.60 4.86 11.42
N ALA A 23 3.87 3.61 11.02
CA ALA A 23 3.12 2.97 9.92
C ALA A 23 1.61 2.89 10.17
N LYS A 24 1.19 2.43 11.34
CA LYS A 24 -0.24 2.31 11.67
C LYS A 24 -0.91 3.63 12.04
N GLU A 25 -0.13 4.63 12.44
CA GLU A 25 -0.64 5.91 12.91
C GLU A 25 -0.83 6.89 11.75
N TYR A 26 0.11 6.92 10.81
CA TYR A 26 0.13 7.89 9.71
C TYR A 26 -0.16 7.28 8.34
N GLY A 27 -0.02 5.96 8.18
CA GLY A 27 -0.33 5.30 6.93
C GLY A 27 -1.73 4.70 6.88
N ILE A 28 -2.23 4.56 5.66
CA ILE A 28 -3.53 3.96 5.35
C ILE A 28 -3.35 2.69 4.53
N THR A 29 -4.43 1.95 4.35
CA THR A 29 -4.47 0.78 3.48
C THR A 29 -5.57 0.91 2.42
N SER A 30 -5.67 -0.09 1.55
CA SER A 30 -6.78 -0.18 0.58
C SER A 30 -8.16 -0.22 1.24
N ASP A 31 -8.26 -0.74 2.47
CA ASP A 31 -9.53 -0.78 3.22
C ASP A 31 -9.99 0.66 3.58
N ASP A 32 -9.05 1.58 3.82
CA ASP A 32 -9.36 2.99 4.19
C ASP A 32 -9.50 3.91 2.98
N PHE A 33 -8.75 3.62 1.92
CA PHE A 33 -8.57 4.45 0.73
C PHE A 33 -9.88 4.99 0.13
N PHE A 34 -10.89 4.11 0.00
CA PHE A 34 -12.18 4.47 -0.60
C PHE A 34 -13.12 5.26 0.34
N SER A 35 -12.72 5.43 1.60
CA SER A 35 -13.51 6.08 2.65
C SER A 35 -12.84 7.35 3.21
N LEU A 36 -11.79 7.84 2.56
CA LEU A 36 -11.07 9.04 2.97
C LEU A 36 -12.00 10.25 3.02
N LYS A 37 -12.03 10.92 4.18
CA LYS A 37 -12.84 12.13 4.41
C LYS A 37 -12.29 13.38 3.73
N LYS A 38 -11.01 13.35 3.35
CA LYS A 38 -10.27 14.45 2.73
C LYS A 38 -9.65 13.96 1.43
N PRO A 39 -9.43 14.85 0.46
CA PRO A 39 -8.71 14.48 -0.75
C PRO A 39 -7.31 13.95 -0.38
N PRO A 40 -6.84 12.89 -1.06
CA PRO A 40 -5.59 12.20 -0.71
C PRO A 40 -4.33 13.02 -1.00
N GLY A 41 -4.40 14.04 -1.86
CA GLY A 41 -3.25 14.91 -2.18
C GLY A 41 -2.10 14.15 -2.83
N ASN A 42 -0.87 14.65 -2.65
CA ASN A 42 0.34 13.96 -3.08
C ASN A 42 0.51 12.65 -2.30
N THR A 43 0.39 11.52 -2.99
CA THR A 43 0.28 10.20 -2.35
C THR A 43 1.51 9.33 -2.64
N LEU A 44 2.11 8.82 -1.58
CA LEU A 44 3.06 7.70 -1.66
C LEU A 44 2.31 6.39 -1.53
N ILE A 45 2.52 5.48 -2.47
CA ILE A 45 2.05 4.10 -2.38
C ILE A 45 3.26 3.19 -2.21
N VAL A 46 3.29 2.42 -1.13
CA VAL A 46 4.36 1.48 -0.82
C VAL A 46 3.92 0.07 -1.21
N GLY A 47 4.62 -0.50 -2.19
CA GLY A 47 4.35 -1.85 -2.70
C GLY A 47 4.15 -1.88 -4.22
N GLY A 48 4.42 -3.05 -4.81
CA GLY A 48 4.24 -3.31 -6.24
C GLY A 48 3.18 -4.37 -6.53
N SER A 49 2.18 -4.51 -5.65
CA SER A 49 1.06 -5.45 -5.85
C SER A 49 0.01 -4.87 -6.81
N TYR A 50 -0.90 -5.70 -7.32
CA TYR A 50 -1.99 -5.22 -8.18
C TYR A 50 -2.84 -4.13 -7.50
N ILE A 51 -3.15 -4.29 -6.21
CA ILE A 51 -3.86 -3.28 -5.40
C ILE A 51 -3.12 -1.94 -5.41
N ALA A 52 -1.79 -1.97 -5.23
CA ALA A 52 -0.98 -0.76 -5.24
C ALA A 52 -1.04 -0.04 -6.60
N LEU A 53 -0.95 -0.79 -7.71
CA LEU A 53 -1.00 -0.22 -9.05
C LEU A 53 -2.40 0.30 -9.42
N GLU A 54 -3.46 -0.41 -9.03
CA GLU A 54 -4.85 0.02 -9.24
C GLU A 54 -5.13 1.34 -8.51
N CYS A 55 -4.77 1.44 -7.23
CA CYS A 55 -4.88 2.68 -6.47
C CYS A 55 -4.05 3.81 -7.11
N ALA A 56 -2.83 3.51 -7.58
CA ALA A 56 -1.99 4.50 -8.26
C ALA A 56 -2.66 5.02 -9.54
N GLY A 57 -3.21 4.12 -10.35
CA GLY A 57 -3.89 4.46 -11.59
C GLY A 57 -5.16 5.27 -11.37
N VAL A 58 -5.94 4.96 -10.32
CA VAL A 58 -7.13 5.74 -9.94
C VAL A 58 -6.72 7.15 -9.51
N LEU A 59 -5.74 7.28 -8.61
CA LEU A 59 -5.28 8.59 -8.12
C LEU A 59 -4.70 9.47 -9.23
N SER A 60 -3.87 8.89 -10.10
CA SER A 60 -3.32 9.58 -11.27
C SER A 60 -4.43 10.08 -12.21
N GLN A 61 -5.44 9.26 -12.50
CA GLN A 61 -6.59 9.68 -13.31
C GLN A 61 -7.44 10.77 -12.67
N LEU A 62 -7.47 10.81 -11.33
CA LEU A 62 -8.12 11.90 -10.57
C LEU A 62 -7.26 13.17 -10.49
N GLY A 63 -6.06 13.18 -11.08
CA GLY A 63 -5.17 14.33 -11.13
C GLY A 63 -4.28 14.51 -9.90
N TYR A 64 -4.22 13.53 -9.00
CA TYR A 64 -3.34 13.58 -7.84
C TYR A 64 -1.91 13.15 -8.19
N PRO A 65 -0.86 13.80 -7.64
CA PRO A 65 0.50 13.31 -7.77
C PRO A 65 0.66 11.98 -7.04
N VAL A 66 1.24 10.98 -7.71
CA VAL A 66 1.44 9.64 -7.15
C VAL A 66 2.89 9.23 -7.30
N THR A 67 3.44 8.65 -6.24
CA THR A 67 4.73 7.96 -6.26
C THR A 67 4.56 6.53 -5.76
N LEU A 68 5.09 5.55 -6.50
CA LEU A 68 5.16 4.15 -6.11
C LEU A 68 6.55 3.82 -5.59
N MET A 69 6.66 3.39 -4.33
CA MET A 69 7.91 2.86 -3.77
C MET A 69 7.88 1.34 -3.80
N VAL A 70 8.81 0.77 -4.57
CA VAL A 70 8.84 -0.66 -4.91
C VAL A 70 10.18 -1.26 -4.52
N ARG A 71 10.15 -2.30 -3.67
CA ARG A 71 11.37 -2.97 -3.19
C ARG A 71 12.20 -3.62 -4.31
N SER A 72 11.55 -4.20 -5.33
CA SER A 72 12.26 -4.90 -6.41
C SER A 72 11.63 -4.66 -7.79
N ARG A 73 10.50 -5.30 -8.08
CA ARG A 73 9.72 -5.15 -9.32
C ARG A 73 8.24 -5.14 -9.01
N ILE A 74 7.45 -4.47 -9.85
CA ILE A 74 5.99 -4.55 -9.78
C ILE A 74 5.51 -5.92 -10.25
N LEU A 75 4.32 -6.33 -9.79
CA LEU A 75 3.61 -7.54 -10.20
C LEU A 75 4.51 -8.78 -10.25
N ARG A 76 5.22 -9.07 -9.14
CA ARG A 76 6.21 -10.15 -9.09
C ARG A 76 5.65 -11.54 -9.47
N SER A 77 4.35 -11.77 -9.30
CA SER A 77 3.70 -13.03 -9.70
C SER A 77 3.43 -13.12 -11.20
N LEU A 78 3.49 -12.01 -11.94
CA LEU A 78 3.33 -11.96 -13.38
C LEU A 78 4.67 -12.04 -14.10
N ASP A 79 4.59 -12.44 -15.37
CA ASP A 79 5.72 -12.45 -16.28
C ASP A 79 6.34 -11.04 -16.41
N SER A 80 7.66 -11.01 -16.55
CA SER A 80 8.43 -9.76 -16.55
C SER A 80 8.09 -8.85 -17.73
N VAL A 81 7.77 -9.41 -18.91
CA VAL A 81 7.43 -8.62 -20.10
C VAL A 81 6.14 -7.85 -19.87
N PHE A 82 5.11 -8.53 -19.34
CA PHE A 82 3.86 -7.87 -19.00
C PHE A 82 4.03 -6.83 -17.89
N SER A 83 4.86 -7.12 -16.89
CA SER A 83 5.15 -6.18 -15.81
C SER A 83 5.77 -4.89 -16.36
N SER A 84 6.73 -4.99 -17.29
CA SER A 84 7.37 -3.84 -17.94
C SER A 84 6.43 -3.02 -18.83
N ILE A 85 5.49 -3.66 -19.52
CA ILE A 85 4.48 -2.96 -20.32
C ILE A 85 3.59 -2.11 -19.40
N ILE A 86 3.10 -2.71 -18.30
CA ILE A 86 2.25 -2.02 -17.32
C ILE A 86 3.02 -0.87 -16.66
N GLU A 87 4.27 -1.11 -16.28
CA GLU A 87 5.14 -0.08 -15.73
C GLU A 87 5.26 1.13 -16.67
N SER A 88 5.53 0.86 -17.95
CA SER A 88 5.70 1.91 -18.97
C SER A 88 4.42 2.72 -19.15
N ASP A 89 3.25 2.07 -19.15
CA ASP A 89 1.94 2.75 -19.20
C ASP A 89 1.72 3.64 -17.95
N LEU A 90 2.05 3.17 -16.75
CA LEU A 90 1.91 3.95 -15.52
C LEU A 90 2.85 5.18 -15.50
N ILE A 91 4.09 5.03 -16.00
CA ILE A 91 5.03 6.15 -16.17
C ILE A 91 4.47 7.17 -17.16
N CYS A 92 3.92 6.73 -18.30
CA CYS A 92 3.27 7.62 -19.27
C CYS A 92 2.08 8.39 -18.69
N ARG A 93 1.41 7.83 -17.67
CA ARG A 93 0.33 8.48 -16.90
C ARG A 93 0.85 9.42 -15.80
N GLY A 94 2.16 9.66 -15.72
CA GLY A 94 2.78 10.58 -14.79
C GLY A 94 3.01 10.02 -13.38
N ILE A 95 2.93 8.70 -13.21
CA ILE A 95 3.22 8.05 -11.91
C ILE A 95 4.74 7.91 -11.76
N ASN A 96 5.26 8.39 -10.63
CA ASN A 96 6.69 8.30 -10.31
C ASN A 96 7.02 6.98 -9.64
N PHE A 97 8.24 6.48 -9.82
CA PHE A 97 8.71 5.24 -9.20
C PHE A 97 9.99 5.45 -8.38
N ILE A 98 10.02 4.84 -7.20
CA ILE A 98 11.21 4.74 -6.34
C ILE A 98 11.52 3.25 -6.16
N TYR A 99 12.53 2.78 -6.89
CA TYR A 99 12.96 1.37 -6.85
C TYR A 99 14.01 1.10 -5.77
N GLY A 100 14.05 -0.13 -5.27
CA GLY A 100 15.09 -0.61 -4.35
C GLY A 100 15.00 -0.01 -2.94
N ASN A 101 13.86 0.60 -2.60
CA ASN A 101 13.65 1.28 -1.33
C ASN A 101 12.42 0.72 -0.59
N THR A 102 12.47 0.83 0.73
CA THR A 102 11.34 0.59 1.64
C THR A 102 11.39 1.63 2.75
N PRO A 103 10.23 2.14 3.21
CA PRO A 103 10.21 3.11 4.30
C PRO A 103 10.76 2.48 5.58
N SER A 104 11.56 3.24 6.34
CA SER A 104 12.10 2.86 7.65
C SER A 104 11.35 3.52 8.81
N LYS A 105 10.69 4.65 8.56
CA LYS A 105 9.97 5.43 9.57
C LYS A 105 8.97 6.39 8.89
N LEU A 106 7.84 6.63 9.55
CA LEU A 106 6.91 7.70 9.20
C LEU A 106 6.74 8.63 10.40
N GLU A 107 6.75 9.94 10.15
CA GLU A 107 6.44 10.96 11.16
C GLU A 107 5.52 12.02 10.58
N LYS A 108 4.68 12.63 11.42
CA LYS A 108 3.92 13.80 11.01
C LYS A 108 4.83 15.03 11.06
N CYS A 109 4.85 15.81 9.98
CA CYS A 109 5.56 17.07 9.99
C CYS A 109 4.92 18.04 11.00
N LYS A 110 5.74 18.87 11.66
CA LYS A 110 5.27 19.84 12.65
C LYS A 110 4.68 21.10 12.02
N ASP A 111 5.15 21.44 10.82
CA ASP A 111 4.86 22.72 10.18
C ASP A 111 3.69 22.63 9.19
N ASN A 112 3.48 21.46 8.58
CA ASN A 112 2.37 21.15 7.70
C ASN A 112 1.79 19.77 8.05
N ASN A 113 0.53 19.49 7.67
CA ASN A 113 -0.10 18.20 7.98
C ASN A 113 0.44 17.03 7.13
N GLU A 114 1.56 17.21 6.43
CA GLU A 114 2.19 16.17 5.61
C GLU A 114 2.87 15.10 6.49
N ILE A 115 3.13 13.97 5.87
CA ILE A 115 3.82 12.82 6.44
C ILE A 115 5.23 12.78 5.87
N GLU A 116 6.22 12.82 6.75
CA GLU A 116 7.62 12.59 6.44
C GLU A 116 7.90 11.09 6.39
N VAL A 117 8.38 10.62 5.25
CA VAL A 117 8.73 9.23 5.00
C VAL A 117 10.25 9.12 4.87
N TYR A 118 10.85 8.35 5.77
CA TYR A 118 12.28 8.11 5.83
C TYR A 118 12.62 6.82 5.09
N TYR A 119 13.66 6.84 4.25
CA TYR A 119 14.19 5.67 3.55
C TYR A 119 15.60 5.95 3.03
N ASN A 120 16.55 5.02 3.18
CA ASN A 120 17.94 5.14 2.68
C ASN A 120 18.57 6.53 2.91
N ASP A 121 18.52 7.02 4.15
CA ASP A 121 19.03 8.34 4.58
C ASP A 121 18.40 9.55 3.86
N LYS A 122 17.28 9.35 3.18
CA LYS A 122 16.45 10.39 2.54
C LYS A 122 15.14 10.57 3.29
N ILE A 123 14.58 11.76 3.12
CA ILE A 123 13.26 12.14 3.63
C ILE A 123 12.46 12.66 2.44
N SER A 124 11.23 12.19 2.29
CA SER A 124 10.26 12.73 1.33
C SER A 124 8.94 12.99 2.02
N ARG A 125 8.17 13.96 1.52
CA ARG A 125 6.93 14.42 2.12
C ARG A 125 5.74 14.11 1.23
N TYR A 126 4.67 13.62 1.86
CA TYR A 126 3.44 13.23 1.19
C TYR A 126 2.24 13.59 2.04
N ASP A 127 1.11 13.91 1.42
CA ASP A 127 -0.15 14.12 2.11
C ASP A 127 -0.73 12.80 2.63
N THR A 128 -0.55 11.73 1.86
CA THR A 128 -1.05 10.39 2.18
C THR A 128 0.01 9.33 1.91
N VAL A 129 0.12 8.33 2.80
CA VAL A 129 0.94 7.13 2.58
C VAL A 129 0.06 5.88 2.62
N LEU A 130 -0.02 5.16 1.50
CA LEU A 130 -0.83 3.94 1.36
C LEU A 130 0.06 2.69 1.31
N PHE A 131 -0.24 1.70 2.15
CA PHE A 131 0.45 0.41 2.17
C PHE A 131 -0.27 -0.64 1.33
N GLY A 132 0.32 -0.98 0.18
CA GLY A 132 -0.11 -2.04 -0.74
C GLY A 132 0.86 -3.23 -0.73
N ILE A 133 1.37 -3.61 0.44
CA ILE A 133 2.48 -4.58 0.60
C ILE A 133 2.03 -6.05 0.75
N GLY A 134 0.73 -6.31 0.80
CA GLY A 134 0.17 -7.66 0.92
C GLY A 134 -1.00 -7.72 1.91
N ARG A 135 -1.56 -8.92 2.06
CA ARG A 135 -2.69 -9.19 2.97
C ARG A 135 -2.40 -10.42 3.82
N LYS A 136 -2.80 -10.39 5.09
CA LYS A 136 -2.66 -11.49 6.05
C LYS A 136 -4.01 -12.20 6.23
N PRO A 137 -4.07 -13.54 6.17
CA PRO A 137 -5.28 -14.31 6.46
C PRO A 137 -5.77 -14.12 7.91
N ASN A 138 -7.08 -14.08 8.10
CA ASN A 138 -7.73 -13.90 9.39
C ASN A 138 -7.83 -15.22 10.18
N LEU A 139 -6.69 -15.68 10.71
CA LEU A 139 -6.60 -16.95 11.46
C LEU A 139 -6.66 -16.78 12.99
N LEU A 140 -6.39 -15.58 13.51
CA LEU A 140 -6.24 -15.35 14.96
C LEU A 140 -7.51 -15.61 15.77
N SER A 141 -8.68 -15.35 15.20
CA SER A 141 -9.98 -15.56 15.86
C SER A 141 -10.51 -16.99 15.72
N LEU A 142 -9.83 -17.85 14.96
CA LEU A 142 -10.33 -19.19 14.64
C LEU A 142 -9.85 -20.29 15.60
N ASN A 143 -8.97 -19.96 16.57
CA ASN A 143 -8.40 -20.92 17.54
C ASN A 143 -7.97 -22.26 16.91
N LEU A 144 -7.42 -22.22 15.70
CA LEU A 144 -6.97 -23.41 14.99
C LEU A 144 -5.67 -23.93 15.62
N PRO A 145 -5.48 -25.26 15.70
CA PRO A 145 -4.20 -25.83 16.09
C PRO A 145 -3.09 -25.37 15.12
N LYS A 146 -1.88 -25.19 15.66
CA LYS A 146 -0.69 -24.82 14.90
C LYS A 146 -0.16 -25.96 14.04
#